data_AF-A0AAV8WSK7-F1
#
_entry.id   AF-A0AAV8WSK7-F1
#
_cell.length_a   1.000
_cell.length_b   1.000
_cell.length_c   1.000
_cell.angle_alpha   90.00
_cell.angle_beta   90.00
_cell.angle_gamma   90.00
#
_symmetry.space_group_name_H-M   'P 1'
#
loop_
_entity.id
_entity.type
_entity.pdbx_description
1 polymer ?
#
loop_
_entity_poly.entity_id
_entity_poly.type
_entity_poly.pdbx_seq_one_letter_code
_entity_poly.pdbx_strand_id
1 'polypeptide(L)'
;MEHLILKVLGFDLSVPTPLTFITAMCVTNKLSEKTMYLAMYLSELALLNGDVYLEFLPSVIAASAIAIARHTLGEDAWNTQLSESTGYNLRQLQTGIEFLNHMFTIAPSYPQHAIQDKYKSQKYMHVSQQKPSECPIIF
;
A
#
# COMPACT_ATOMS: atom_id res chain seq x y z
N MET A 1 11.21 10.68 27.21
CA MET A 1 10.44 9.68 26.44
C MET A 1 11.33 8.98 25.42
N GLU A 2 12.07 9.72 24.58
CA GLU A 2 13.01 9.18 23.59
C GLU A 2 13.97 8.10 24.12
N HIS A 3 14.75 8.40 25.16
CA HIS A 3 15.73 7.45 25.72
C HIS A 3 15.10 6.12 26.19
N LEU A 4 13.87 6.18 26.73
CA LEU A 4 13.14 4.98 27.15
C LEU A 4 12.74 4.14 25.94
N ILE A 5 12.24 4.75 24.87
CA ILE A 5 11.85 4.05 23.64
C ILE A 5 13.06 3.36 23.01
N LEU A 6 14.18 4.07 22.86
CA LEU A 6 15.41 3.51 22.30
C LEU A 6 15.93 2.31 23.10
N LYS A 7 15.86 2.41 24.43
CA LYS A 7 16.26 1.32 25.33
C LYS A 7 15.35 0.11 25.20
N VAL A 8 14.03 0.30 25.13
CA VAL A 8 13.06 -0.79 24.98
C VAL A 8 13.23 -1.50 23.64
N LEU A 9 13.46 -0.75 22.56
CA LEU A 9 13.71 -1.31 21.22
C LEU A 9 15.12 -1.90 21.06
N GLY A 10 15.99 -1.78 22.06
CA GLY A 10 17.38 -2.25 21.96
C GLY A 10 18.18 -1.55 20.86
N PHE A 11 17.83 -0.30 20.52
CA PHE A 11 18.37 0.46 19.39
C PHE A 11 18.14 -0.19 18.00
N ASP A 12 17.25 -1.18 17.88
CA ASP A 12 16.84 -1.72 16.58
C ASP A 12 15.75 -0.83 15.96
N LEU A 13 16.20 0.12 15.13
CA LEU A 13 15.34 1.10 14.45
C LEU A 13 15.19 0.82 12.95
N SER A 14 15.96 -0.14 12.42
CA SER A 14 16.08 -0.42 10.99
C SER A 14 15.08 -1.48 10.51
N VAL A 15 13.81 -1.33 10.89
CA VAL A 15 12.77 -2.28 10.51
C VAL A 15 12.25 -2.02 9.09
N PRO A 16 11.99 -3.06 8.28
CA PRO A 16 11.47 -2.88 6.94
C PRO A 16 10.03 -2.36 6.99
N THR A 17 9.71 -1.40 6.11
CA THR A 17 8.39 -0.77 6.04
C THR A 17 7.71 -1.08 4.71
N PRO A 18 6.37 -0.94 4.60
CA PRO A 18 5.70 -1.10 3.31
C PRO A 18 6.27 -0.16 2.24
N LEU A 19 6.68 1.06 2.61
CA LEU A 19 7.31 2.01 1.70
C LEU A 19 8.62 1.47 1.09
N THR A 20 9.45 0.80 1.88
CA THR A 20 10.68 0.17 1.41
C THR A 20 10.38 -0.91 0.37
N PHE A 21 9.36 -1.74 0.62
CA PHE A 21 8.96 -2.78 -0.33
C PHE A 21 8.29 -2.22 -1.59
N ILE A 22 7.43 -1.20 -1.46
CA ILE A 22 6.78 -0.54 -2.60
C ILE A 22 7.85 0.03 -3.54
N THR A 23 8.80 0.80 -3.00
CA THR A 23 9.87 1.42 -3.81
C THR A 23 10.73 0.35 -4.49
N ALA A 24 11.14 -0.70 -3.77
CA ALA A 24 11.90 -1.81 -4.35
C ALA A 24 11.15 -2.55 -5.47
N MET A 25 9.87 -2.88 -5.26
CA MET A 25 9.05 -3.56 -6.27
C MET A 25 8.80 -2.70 -7.50
N CYS A 26 8.49 -1.41 -7.30
CA CYS A 26 8.27 -0.46 -8.41
C CYS A 26 9.53 -0.29 -9.26
N VAL A 27 10.71 -0.17 -8.64
CA VAL A 27 11.99 -0.05 -9.37
C VAL A 27 12.31 -1.34 -10.13
N THR A 28 12.19 -2.50 -9.46
CA THR A 28 12.52 -3.81 -10.05
C THR A 28 11.62 -4.14 -11.24
N ASN A 29 10.32 -3.85 -11.13
CA ASN A 29 9.32 -4.15 -12.16
C ASN A 29 9.03 -2.98 -13.11
N LYS A 30 9.78 -1.88 -13.02
CA LYS A 30 9.63 -0.66 -13.85
C LYS A 30 8.19 -0.13 -13.88
N LEU A 31 7.54 -0.11 -12.72
CA LEU A 31 6.17 0.39 -12.59
C LEU A 31 6.14 1.92 -12.70
N SER A 32 4.99 2.46 -13.12
CA SER A 32 4.81 3.91 -13.24
C SER A 32 4.86 4.61 -11.88
N GLU A 33 5.36 5.85 -11.85
CA GLU A 33 5.36 6.66 -10.62
C GLU A 33 3.95 6.87 -10.06
N LYS A 34 2.95 6.97 -10.93
CA LYS A 34 1.54 7.09 -10.51
C LYS A 34 1.09 5.84 -9.74
N THR A 35 1.49 4.64 -10.19
CA THR A 35 1.24 3.39 -9.47
C THR A 35 1.95 3.40 -8.12
N MET A 36 3.21 3.83 -8.08
CA MET A 36 3.99 3.91 -6.84
C MET A 36 3.32 4.85 -5.83
N TYR A 37 2.94 6.07 -6.23
CA TYR A 37 2.29 7.02 -5.34
C TYR A 37 0.91 6.56 -4.87
N LEU A 38 0.13 5.91 -5.74
CA LEU A 38 -1.16 5.34 -5.35
C LEU A 38 -0.98 4.18 -4.36
N ALA A 39 0.01 3.31 -4.56
CA ALA A 39 0.34 2.25 -3.61
C ALA A 39 0.81 2.83 -2.26
N MET A 40 1.63 3.88 -2.26
CA MET A 40 2.05 4.56 -1.04
C MET A 40 0.84 5.16 -0.29
N TYR A 41 -0.07 5.83 -1.00
CA TYR A 41 -1.32 6.34 -0.45
C TYR A 41 -2.15 5.25 0.23
N LEU A 42 -2.37 4.12 -0.44
CA LEU A 42 -3.11 2.97 0.09
C LEU A 42 -2.43 2.40 1.34
N SER A 43 -1.09 2.26 1.32
CA SER A 43 -0.33 1.76 2.47
C SER A 43 -0.40 2.69 3.68
N GLU A 44 -0.48 4.01 3.46
CA GLU A 44 -0.65 4.97 4.55
C GLU A 44 -2.07 4.98 5.11
N LEU A 45 -3.10 4.84 4.25
CA LEU A 45 -4.47 4.68 4.72
C LEU A 45 -4.62 3.47 5.64
N ALA A 46 -3.94 2.37 5.33
CA ALA A 46 -3.95 1.15 6.13
C ALA A 46 -3.57 1.40 7.61
N LEU A 47 -2.65 2.34 7.86
CA LEU A 47 -2.19 2.70 9.21
C LEU A 47 -3.27 3.35 10.07
N LEU A 48 -4.36 3.85 9.47
CA LEU A 48 -5.50 4.38 10.23
C LEU A 48 -6.27 3.28 10.97
N ASN A 49 -6.16 2.02 10.53
CA ASN A 49 -6.74 0.86 11.20
C ASN A 49 -5.63 -0.06 11.72
N GLY A 50 -5.03 0.36 12.84
CA GLY A 50 -3.87 -0.30 13.43
C GLY A 50 -4.12 -1.76 13.81
N ASP A 51 -5.29 -2.08 14.36
CA ASP A 51 -5.60 -3.43 14.84
C ASP A 51 -5.51 -4.47 13.70
N VAL A 52 -6.12 -4.17 12.55
CA VAL A 52 -6.11 -5.05 11.38
C VAL A 52 -4.78 -4.97 10.63
N TYR A 53 -4.18 -3.78 10.54
CA TYR A 53 -2.89 -3.59 9.87
C TYR A 53 -1.77 -4.45 10.51
N LEU A 54 -1.77 -4.60 11.84
CA LEU A 54 -0.74 -5.34 12.57
C LEU A 54 -0.78 -6.86 12.33
N GLU A 55 -1.85 -7.39 11.73
CA GLU A 55 -1.93 -8.80 11.33
C GLU A 55 -1.11 -9.10 10.05
N PHE A 56 -0.73 -8.07 9.30
CA PHE A 56 -0.03 -8.23 8.02
C PHE A 56 1.46 -7.94 8.11
N LEU A 57 2.23 -8.68 7.30
CA LEU A 57 3.62 -8.33 7.04
C LEU A 57 3.68 -7.04 6.17
N PRO A 58 4.68 -6.17 6.41
CA PRO A 58 4.88 -4.98 5.58
C PRO A 58 4.99 -5.26 4.08
N SER A 59 5.58 -6.41 3.69
CA SER A 59 5.70 -6.83 2.30
C SER A 59 4.37 -7.23 1.68
N VAL A 60 3.46 -7.82 2.45
CA VAL A 60 2.10 -8.17 2.00
C VAL A 60 1.28 -6.90 1.77
N ILE A 61 1.30 -5.95 2.70
CA ILE A 61 0.64 -4.64 2.51
C ILE A 61 1.17 -3.94 1.26
N ALA A 62 2.48 -3.93 1.06
CA ALA A 62 3.10 -3.32 -0.11
C ALA A 62 2.63 -3.99 -1.42
N ALA A 63 2.63 -5.32 -1.47
CA ALA A 63 2.24 -6.08 -2.65
C ALA A 63 0.75 -5.90 -2.96
N SER A 64 -0.13 -6.02 -1.95
CA SER A 64 -1.56 -5.76 -2.08
C SER A 64 -1.86 -4.32 -2.53
N ALA A 65 -1.12 -3.33 -2.01
CA ALA A 65 -1.28 -1.93 -2.42
C ALA A 65 -0.89 -1.71 -3.89
N ILE A 66 0.20 -2.34 -4.36
CA ILE A 66 0.59 -2.31 -5.78
C ILE A 66 -0.48 -2.98 -6.65
N ALA A 67 -1.04 -4.11 -6.21
CA ALA A 67 -2.06 -4.82 -6.97
C ALA A 67 -3.31 -3.96 -7.20
N ILE A 68 -3.81 -3.32 -6.13
CA ILE A 68 -4.93 -2.39 -6.21
C ILE A 68 -4.55 -1.17 -7.06
N ALA A 69 -3.37 -0.58 -6.86
CA ALA A 69 -2.95 0.61 -7.59
C ALA A 69 -2.91 0.37 -9.10
N ARG A 70 -2.33 -0.75 -9.54
CA ARG A 70 -2.29 -1.16 -10.96
C ARG A 70 -3.70 -1.37 -11.50
N HIS A 71 -4.53 -2.11 -10.76
CA HIS A 71 -5.90 -2.39 -11.15
C HIS A 71 -6.75 -1.11 -11.29
N THR A 72 -6.62 -0.17 -10.34
CA THR A 72 -7.29 1.14 -10.38
C THR A 72 -6.84 1.99 -11.59
N LEU A 73 -5.61 1.80 -12.07
CA LEU A 73 -5.08 2.50 -13.24
C LEU A 73 -5.38 1.79 -14.57
N GLY A 74 -6.15 0.69 -14.54
CA GLY A 74 -6.53 -0.07 -15.73
C GLY A 74 -5.46 -1.04 -16.24
N GLU A 75 -4.46 -1.33 -15.42
CA GLU A 75 -3.44 -2.34 -15.69
C GLU A 75 -3.82 -3.68 -15.05
N ASP A 76 -3.18 -4.77 -15.49
CA ASP A 76 -3.30 -6.06 -14.81
C ASP A 76 -2.87 -5.93 -13.34
N ALA A 77 -3.76 -6.34 -12.42
CA ALA A 77 -3.55 -6.21 -10.99
C ALA A 77 -2.26 -6.91 -10.53
N TRP A 78 -2.03 -8.12 -11.02
CA TRP A 78 -0.86 -8.93 -10.65
C TRP A 78 -0.36 -9.74 -11.84
N ASN A 79 0.82 -9.42 -12.34
CA ASN A 79 1.41 -10.08 -13.50
C ASN A 79 2.48 -11.10 -13.08
N THR A 80 2.93 -11.91 -14.05
CA THR A 80 3.94 -12.96 -13.83
C THR A 80 5.25 -12.39 -13.29
N GLN A 81 5.69 -11.23 -13.79
CA GLN A 81 6.93 -10.57 -13.33
C GLN A 81 6.89 -10.19 -11.85
N LEU A 82 5.75 -9.65 -11.37
CA LEU A 82 5.55 -9.38 -9.95
C LEU A 82 5.55 -10.67 -9.13
N SER A 83 4.91 -11.73 -9.64
CA SER A 83 4.88 -13.03 -8.96
C SER A 83 6.26 -13.65 -8.84
N GLU A 84 7.07 -13.61 -9.90
CA GLU A 84 8.43 -14.15 -9.93
C GLU A 84 9.40 -13.35 -9.06
N SER A 85 9.31 -12.01 -9.07
CA SER A 85 10.21 -11.15 -8.30
C SER A 85 9.91 -11.13 -6.80
N THR A 86 8.65 -11.31 -6.40
CA THR A 86 8.24 -11.25 -4.99
C THR A 86 8.00 -12.62 -4.37
N GLY A 87 7.74 -13.64 -5.17
CA GLY A 87 7.31 -14.97 -4.73
C GLY A 87 5.83 -15.04 -4.30
N TYR A 88 5.08 -13.93 -4.34
CA TYR A 88 3.67 -13.91 -4.00
C TYR A 88 2.78 -14.18 -5.20
N ASN A 89 1.77 -15.02 -5.01
CA ASN A 89 0.65 -15.12 -5.94
C ASN A 89 -0.54 -14.25 -5.48
N LEU A 90 -1.45 -13.98 -6.41
CA LEU A 90 -2.59 -13.10 -6.16
C LEU A 90 -3.50 -13.62 -5.03
N ARG A 91 -3.69 -14.94 -4.92
CA ARG A 91 -4.48 -15.59 -3.85
C ARG A 91 -3.87 -15.38 -2.46
N GLN A 92 -2.54 -15.38 -2.32
CA GLN A 92 -1.87 -15.09 -1.04
C GLN A 92 -2.07 -13.63 -0.59
N LEU A 93 -2.29 -12.72 -1.55
CA LEU A 93 -2.50 -11.30 -1.29
C LEU A 93 -3.97 -10.94 -1.08
N GLN A 94 -4.89 -11.89 -1.23
CA GLN A 94 -6.34 -11.67 -1.24
C GLN A 94 -6.82 -10.87 -0.01
N THR A 95 -6.50 -11.34 1.19
CA THR A 95 -6.96 -10.69 2.44
C THR A 95 -6.42 -9.27 2.57
N GLY A 96 -5.15 -9.04 2.17
CA GLY A 96 -4.55 -7.70 2.16
C GLY A 96 -5.20 -6.79 1.11
N ILE A 97 -5.57 -7.34 -0.05
CA ILE A 97 -6.26 -6.61 -1.12
C ILE A 97 -7.66 -6.21 -0.66
N GLU A 98 -8.42 -7.13 -0.06
CA GLU A 98 -9.76 -6.87 0.45
C GLU A 98 -9.75 -5.79 1.54
N PHE A 99 -8.80 -5.89 2.48
CA PHE A 99 -8.60 -4.89 3.53
C PHE A 99 -8.29 -3.50 2.96
N LEU A 100 -7.28 -3.40 2.09
CA LEU A 100 -6.88 -2.12 1.50
C LEU A 100 -7.96 -1.53 0.60
N ASN A 101 -8.69 -2.36 -0.15
CA ASN A 101 -9.79 -1.90 -0.99
C ASN A 101 -10.95 -1.36 -0.15
N HIS A 102 -11.24 -2.01 0.99
CA HIS A 102 -12.19 -1.47 1.96
C HIS A 102 -11.72 -0.10 2.46
N MET A 103 -10.49 0.00 2.97
CA MET A 103 -9.91 1.26 3.46
C MET A 103 -9.94 2.37 2.40
N PHE A 104 -9.66 2.03 1.13
CA PHE A 104 -9.71 2.99 0.02
C PHE A 104 -11.14 3.50 -0.25
N THR A 105 -12.12 2.60 -0.19
CA THR A 105 -13.53 2.94 -0.43
C THR A 105 -14.08 3.87 0.65
N ILE A 106 -13.75 3.61 1.92
CA ILE A 106 -14.23 4.42 3.05
C ILE A 106 -13.34 5.62 3.36
N ALA A 107 -12.20 5.78 2.66
CA ALA A 107 -11.25 6.88 2.84
C ALA A 107 -11.91 8.28 2.85
N PRO A 108 -12.88 8.61 1.99
CA PRO A 108 -13.54 9.92 2.02
C PRO A 108 -14.43 10.14 3.25
N SER A 109 -14.83 9.07 3.95
CA SER A 109 -15.73 9.11 5.11
C SER A 109 -14.99 9.14 6.45
N TYR A 110 -13.68 8.88 6.47
CA TYR A 110 -12.88 8.98 7.69
C TYR A 110 -12.77 10.43 8.17
N PRO A 111 -12.84 10.71 9.49
CA PRO A 111 -12.63 12.05 10.01
C PRO A 111 -11.17 12.53 9.83
N GLN A 112 -10.20 11.61 9.71
CA GLN A 112 -8.82 11.93 9.42
C GLN A 112 -8.61 12.11 7.90
N HIS A 113 -8.40 13.35 7.48
CA HIS A 113 -8.21 13.70 6.05
C HIS A 113 -6.76 14.04 5.64
N ALA A 114 -5.82 14.08 6.60
CA ALA A 114 -4.45 14.55 6.35
C ALA A 114 -3.70 13.72 5.28
N ILE A 115 -3.97 12.42 5.20
CA ILE A 115 -3.36 11.52 4.21
C ILE A 115 -3.92 11.86 2.81
N GLN A 116 -5.23 11.98 2.70
CA GLN A 116 -5.94 12.33 1.48
C GLN A 116 -5.46 13.69 0.95
N ASP A 117 -5.32 14.69 1.85
CA ASP A 117 -4.82 16.03 1.52
C ASP A 117 -3.35 16.01 1.07
N LYS A 118 -2.48 15.24 1.74
CA LYS A 118 -1.09 15.03 1.31
C LYS A 118 -1.03 14.51 -0.12
N TYR A 119 -1.76 13.45 -0.42
CA TYR A 119 -1.76 12.78 -1.73
C TYR A 119 -2.65 13.47 -2.79
N LYS A 120 -3.38 14.52 -2.41
CA LYS A 120 -4.11 15.40 -3.33
C LYS A 120 -3.19 16.39 -4.04
N SER A 121 -1.97 16.61 -3.54
CA SER A 121 -0.99 17.48 -4.16
C SER A 121 -0.50 16.94 -5.50
N GLN A 122 -0.17 17.86 -6.43
CA GLN A 122 0.45 17.53 -7.73
C GLN A 122 1.77 16.76 -7.56
N LYS A 123 2.47 16.95 -6.43
CA LYS A 123 3.69 16.20 -6.08
C LYS A 123 3.46 14.68 -6.14
N TYR A 124 2.26 14.23 -5.76
CA TYR A 124 1.87 12.83 -5.77
C TYR A 124 0.85 12.54 -6.87
N MET A 125 0.85 13.33 -7.94
CA MET A 125 -0.01 13.13 -9.12
C MET A 125 -1.52 13.02 -8.81
N HIS A 126 -1.98 13.70 -7.75
CA HIS A 126 -3.39 13.70 -7.34
C HIS A 126 -3.99 12.30 -7.10
N VAL A 127 -3.17 11.33 -6.68
CA VAL A 127 -3.62 9.92 -6.56
C VAL A 127 -4.75 9.72 -5.55
N SER A 128 -4.91 10.58 -4.54
CA SER A 128 -6.05 10.49 -3.62
C SER A 128 -7.40 10.82 -4.25
N GLN A 129 -7.42 11.40 -5.45
CA GLN A 129 -8.64 11.66 -6.22
C GLN A 129 -9.07 10.47 -7.09
N GLN A 130 -8.22 9.44 -7.21
CA GLN A 130 -8.61 8.21 -7.89
C GLN A 130 -9.67 7.49 -7.04
N LYS A 131 -10.56 6.75 -7.72
CA LYS A 131 -11.56 5.91 -7.06
C LYS A 131 -11.14 4.45 -7.16
N PRO A 132 -11.54 3.59 -6.20
CA PRO A 132 -11.45 2.15 -6.38
C PRO A 132 -12.09 1.74 -7.71
N SER A 133 -11.51 0.74 -8.38
CA SER A 133 -12.12 0.18 -9.58
C SER A 133 -13.44 -0.51 -9.23
N GLU A 134 -14.47 -0.34 -10.05
CA GLU A 134 -15.79 -0.96 -9.85
C GLU A 134 -15.76 -2.48 -10.10
N CYS A 135 -14.82 -2.94 -10.93
CA CYS A 135 -14.61 -4.35 -11.18
C CYS A 135 -13.84 -5.00 -10.01
N PRO A 136 -14.28 -6.16 -9.48
CA PRO A 136 -13.49 -6.88 -8.49
C PRO A 136 -12.25 -7.50 -9.14
N ILE A 137 -11.14 -7.52 -8.40
CA ILE A 137 -9.95 -8.29 -8.80
C ILE A 137 -10.31 -9.78 -8.72
N ILE A 138 -10.07 -10.52 -9.79
CA ILE A 138 -10.34 -11.97 -9.87
C ILE A 138 -9.07 -12.71 -9.41
N PHE A 139 -9.22 -13.59 -8.41
CA PHE A 139 -8.13 -14.32 -7.74
C PHE A 139 -7.86 -15.70 -8.32
#